data_AF-A0A075FTJ9-F1
#
_entry.id   AF-A0A075FTJ9-F1
#
_cell.length_a   1.000
_cell.length_b   1.000
_cell.length_c   1.000
_cell.angle_alpha   90.00
_cell.angle_beta   90.00
_cell.angle_gamma   90.00
#
_symmetry.space_group_name_H-M   'P 1'
#
loop_
_entity.id
_entity.type
_entity.pdbx_description
1 polymer ?
#
loop_
_entity_poly.entity_id
_entity_poly.type
_entity_poly.pdbx_seq_one_letter_code
_entity_poly.pdbx_strand_id
1 'polypeptide(L)'
;MRDVLKHLEGENKMITLEQVMREPFFVSQEKKVSDMLKEMQGRKAHMAIVIDEFSGVEGCVTLEDLVEEIVGEIHDETDITKSNFQREDSNTIITNGDIEIDEINEFFKTDIPQGDDYASLSGLLHERLRDIPKEGDKIVIGSLRIIVEKVLDNKPEKIRIEKVTI
;
A
#
# COMPACT_ATOMS: atom_id res chain seq x y z
N MET A 1 7.68 20.42 -13.01
CA MET A 1 8.17 20.30 -14.40
C MET A 1 7.58 21.36 -15.34
N ARG A 2 6.26 21.59 -15.33
CA ARG A 2 5.59 22.57 -16.23
C ARG A 2 6.23 23.96 -16.25
N ASP A 3 6.55 24.52 -15.09
CA ASP A 3 7.09 25.89 -15.02
C ASP A 3 8.54 25.98 -15.50
N VAL A 4 9.31 24.91 -15.32
CA VAL A 4 10.67 24.79 -15.85
C VAL A 4 10.63 24.66 -17.38
N LEU A 5 9.75 23.81 -17.92
CA LEU A 5 9.59 23.62 -19.36
C LEU A 5 9.20 24.91 -20.08
N LYS A 6 8.23 25.68 -19.54
CA LYS A 6 7.82 26.97 -20.10
C LYS A 6 8.97 27.96 -20.24
N HIS A 7 9.94 27.92 -19.32
CA HIS A 7 11.09 28.82 -19.37
C HIS A 7 12.19 28.31 -20.31
N LEU A 8 12.36 27.00 -20.44
CA LEU A 8 13.31 26.39 -21.37
C LEU A 8 12.90 26.51 -22.84
N GLU A 9 11.61 26.69 -23.13
CA GLU A 9 11.10 27.02 -24.47
C GLU A 9 11.41 28.47 -24.90
N GLY A 10 11.84 29.34 -23.97
CA GLY A 10 12.27 30.71 -24.26
C GLY A 10 13.75 30.82 -24.62
N GLU A 11 14.19 32.02 -25.03
CA GLU A 11 15.60 32.27 -25.40
C GLU A 11 16.57 32.15 -24.21
N ASN A 12 16.07 32.23 -22.97
CA ASN A 12 16.87 32.27 -21.76
C ASN A 12 16.98 30.88 -21.11
N LYS A 13 18.09 30.18 -21.35
CA LYS A 13 18.31 28.78 -20.89
C LYS A 13 18.75 28.63 -19.44
N MET A 14 18.91 29.73 -18.69
CA MET A 14 19.20 29.68 -17.26
C MET A 14 18.02 30.20 -16.46
N ILE A 15 17.52 29.36 -15.56
CA ILE A 15 16.46 29.65 -14.63
C ILE A 15 16.94 29.40 -13.21
N THR A 16 16.63 30.32 -12.29
CA THR A 16 16.88 30.12 -10.87
C THR A 16 15.68 29.47 -10.20
N LEU A 17 15.88 28.84 -9.04
CA LEU A 17 14.80 28.15 -8.34
C LEU A 17 13.73 29.14 -7.85
N GLU A 18 14.13 30.33 -7.45
CA GLU A 18 13.25 31.41 -6.97
C GLU A 18 12.24 31.86 -8.04
N GLN A 19 12.59 31.70 -9.32
CA GLN A 19 11.73 32.06 -10.45
C GLN A 19 10.63 31.03 -10.73
N VAL A 20 10.77 29.80 -10.21
CA VAL A 20 9.81 28.71 -10.42
C VAL A 20 9.20 28.18 -9.13
N MET A 21 9.71 28.60 -7.97
CA MET A 21 9.15 28.22 -6.69
C MET A 21 7.75 28.81 -6.53
N ARG A 22 6.88 28.06 -5.85
CA ARG A 22 5.52 28.47 -5.53
C ARG A 22 5.38 28.53 -4.02
N GLU A 23 4.53 29.43 -3.54
CA GLU A 23 4.23 29.47 -2.10
C GLU A 23 3.63 28.12 -1.67
N PRO A 24 4.16 27.49 -0.61
CA PRO A 24 3.62 26.25 -0.09
C PRO A 24 2.26 26.48 0.56
N PHE A 25 1.36 25.52 0.39
CA PHE A 25 0.09 25.47 1.08
C PHE A 25 0.23 24.62 2.33
N PHE A 26 -0.08 25.17 3.51
CA PHE A 26 0.07 24.49 4.79
C PHE A 26 -1.27 23.99 5.35
N VAL A 27 -1.24 22.82 5.97
CA VAL A 27 -2.39 22.18 6.63
C VAL A 27 -1.98 21.63 7.99
N SER A 28 -2.88 21.69 8.98
CA SER A 28 -2.65 21.09 10.31
C SER A 28 -2.80 19.57 10.25
N GLN A 29 -1.95 18.85 10.99
CA GLN A 29 -2.04 17.39 11.14
C GLN A 29 -3.37 16.91 11.75
N GLU A 30 -3.98 17.73 12.61
CA GLU A 30 -5.25 17.43 13.29
C GLU A 30 -6.48 17.61 12.37
N LYS A 31 -6.28 18.10 11.14
CA LYS A 31 -7.39 18.35 10.20
C LYS A 31 -7.91 17.04 9.62
N LYS A 32 -9.23 16.86 9.67
CA LYS A 32 -9.90 15.72 9.03
C LYS A 32 -9.60 15.64 7.54
N VAL A 33 -9.34 14.42 7.07
CA VAL A 33 -9.08 14.10 5.65
C VAL A 33 -10.15 14.69 4.72
N SER A 34 -11.44 14.54 5.06
CA SER A 34 -12.55 15.08 4.25
C SER A 34 -12.54 16.60 4.11
N ASP A 35 -12.10 17.32 5.14
CA ASP A 35 -12.04 18.78 5.15
C ASP A 35 -10.79 19.26 4.43
N MET A 36 -9.68 18.55 4.59
CA MET A 36 -8.44 18.77 3.85
C MET A 36 -8.64 18.57 2.34
N LEU A 37 -9.34 17.51 1.93
CA LEU A 37 -9.68 17.24 0.52
C LEU A 37 -10.47 18.40 -0.09
N LYS A 38 -11.53 18.84 0.59
CA LYS A 38 -12.36 19.99 0.12
C LYS A 38 -11.53 21.27 -0.01
N GLU A 39 -10.63 21.53 0.92
CA GLU A 39 -9.78 22.72 0.88
C GLU A 39 -8.77 22.65 -0.28
N MET A 40 -8.12 21.49 -0.47
CA MET A 40 -7.19 21.27 -1.58
C MET A 40 -7.89 21.39 -2.95
N GLN A 41 -9.10 20.83 -3.08
CA GLN A 41 -9.95 20.99 -4.27
C GLN A 41 -10.32 22.46 -4.53
N GLY A 42 -10.75 23.19 -3.50
CA GLY A 42 -11.11 24.60 -3.61
C GLY A 42 -9.94 25.49 -4.02
N ARG A 43 -8.74 25.21 -3.51
CA ARG A 43 -7.50 25.93 -3.86
C ARG A 43 -6.84 25.45 -5.16
N LYS A 44 -7.31 24.33 -5.75
CA LYS A 44 -6.65 23.63 -6.86
C LYS A 44 -5.19 23.28 -6.53
N ALA A 45 -4.94 22.90 -5.27
CA ALA A 45 -3.64 22.48 -4.78
C ALA A 45 -3.54 20.95 -4.84
N HIS A 46 -2.48 20.44 -5.46
CA HIS A 46 -2.20 19.00 -5.55
C HIS A 46 -1.33 18.48 -4.40
N MET A 47 -0.70 19.38 -3.63
CA MET A 47 0.19 19.04 -2.53
C MET A 47 0.06 20.09 -1.44
N ALA A 48 0.15 19.65 -0.19
CA ALA A 48 0.18 20.48 0.99
C ALA A 48 1.31 20.04 1.94
N ILE A 49 1.84 20.98 2.70
CA ILE A 49 2.82 20.73 3.76
C ILE A 49 2.05 20.58 5.08
N VAL A 50 2.28 19.48 5.78
CA VAL A 50 1.62 19.15 7.04
C VAL A 50 2.43 19.73 8.19
N ILE A 51 1.77 20.48 9.07
CA ILE A 51 2.37 21.10 10.24
C ILE A 51 1.74 20.61 11.54
N ASP A 52 2.57 20.54 12.58
CA ASP A 52 2.17 20.27 13.96
C ASP A 52 1.64 21.55 14.66
N GLU A 53 1.30 21.43 15.95
CA GLU A 53 0.77 22.52 16.78
C GLU A 53 1.82 23.59 17.10
N PHE A 54 3.10 23.25 16.95
CA PHE A 54 4.26 24.11 17.20
C PHE A 54 4.83 24.71 15.91
N SER A 55 4.11 24.58 14.77
CA SER A 55 4.55 25.00 13.43
C SER A 55 5.81 24.27 12.93
N GLY A 56 6.11 23.10 13.49
CA GLY A 56 7.04 22.13 12.93
C GLY A 56 6.45 21.46 11.70
N VAL A 57 7.33 21.05 10.77
CA VAL A 57 6.92 20.29 9.58
C VAL A 57 6.98 18.82 9.91
N GLU A 58 5.82 18.16 9.88
CA GLU A 58 5.70 16.70 9.98
C GLU A 58 5.97 16.04 8.62
N GLY A 59 5.51 16.66 7.53
CA GLY A 59 5.70 16.11 6.19
C GLY A 59 4.89 16.83 5.11
N CYS A 60 4.50 16.09 4.08
CA CYS A 60 3.62 16.57 3.02
C CYS A 60 2.58 15.52 2.65
N VAL A 61 1.47 15.97 2.07
CA VAL A 61 0.38 15.12 1.60
C VAL A 61 -0.07 15.58 0.22
N THR A 62 -0.47 14.64 -0.63
CA THR A 62 -0.99 14.93 -1.96
C THR A 62 -2.50 14.79 -2.04
N LEU A 63 -3.09 15.36 -3.08
CA LEU A 63 -4.53 15.23 -3.32
C LEU A 63 -4.90 13.76 -3.56
N GLU A 64 -4.01 13.04 -4.23
CA GLU A 64 -4.10 11.62 -4.56
C GLU A 64 -4.17 10.76 -3.28
N ASP A 65 -3.28 11.00 -2.31
CA ASP A 65 -3.28 10.29 -1.02
C ASP A 65 -4.62 10.47 -0.28
N LEU A 66 -5.14 11.71 -0.23
CA LEU A 66 -6.40 11.99 0.45
C LEU A 66 -7.61 11.34 -0.24
N VAL A 67 -7.56 11.21 -1.57
CA VAL A 67 -8.60 10.52 -2.32
C VAL A 67 -8.53 9.02 -2.04
N GLU A 68 -7.34 8.43 -2.05
CA GLU A 68 -7.12 7.02 -1.73
C GLU A 68 -7.66 6.67 -0.33
N GLU A 69 -7.34 7.48 0.69
CA GLU A 69 -7.82 7.26 2.05
C GLU A 69 -9.35 7.35 2.21
N ILE A 70 -10.03 8.19 1.42
CA ILE A 70 -11.50 8.33 1.47
C ILE A 70 -12.19 7.24 0.66
N VAL A 71 -11.62 6.92 -0.49
CA VAL A 71 -12.22 6.01 -1.45
C VAL A 71 -11.96 4.56 -1.07
N GLY A 72 -10.80 4.27 -0.47
CA GLY A 72 -10.32 2.90 -0.25
C GLY A 72 -10.24 2.11 -1.56
N GLU A 73 -10.23 0.78 -1.47
CA GLU A 73 -10.63 -0.03 -2.61
C GLU A 73 -12.14 0.10 -2.80
N ILE A 74 -12.59 0.69 -3.92
CA ILE A 74 -14.01 0.73 -4.25
C ILE A 74 -14.45 -0.69 -4.57
N HIS A 75 -15.09 -1.35 -3.61
CA HIS A 75 -15.79 -2.60 -3.83
C HIS A 75 -17.15 -2.32 -4.48
N ASP A 76 -17.37 -2.85 -5.68
CA ASP A 76 -18.64 -2.75 -6.39
C ASP A 76 -19.72 -3.60 -5.67
N GLU A 77 -21.01 -3.24 -5.75
CA GLU A 77 -22.10 -4.08 -5.21
C GLU A 77 -22.18 -5.45 -5.91
N THR A 78 -21.54 -5.55 -7.08
CA THR A 78 -21.33 -6.77 -7.88
C THR A 78 -19.95 -7.40 -7.71
N ASP A 79 -19.12 -6.95 -6.77
CA ASP A 79 -17.87 -7.65 -6.42
C ASP A 79 -18.18 -8.89 -5.58
N ILE A 80 -18.52 -9.97 -6.28
CA ILE A 80 -18.10 -11.30 -5.84
C ILE A 80 -16.58 -11.28 -5.94
N THR A 81 -15.93 -10.81 -4.87
CA THR A 81 -14.50 -10.92 -4.54
C THR A 81 -13.69 -11.50 -5.70
N LYS A 82 -12.99 -10.64 -6.45
CA LYS A 82 -11.72 -11.09 -7.01
C LYS A 82 -10.84 -11.38 -5.81
N SER A 83 -10.93 -12.60 -5.28
CA SER A 83 -10.03 -13.10 -4.26
C SER A 83 -8.62 -12.66 -4.64
N ASN A 84 -7.85 -12.20 -3.66
CA ASN A 84 -6.42 -11.89 -3.83
C ASN A 84 -5.58 -13.17 -4.09
N PHE A 85 -6.25 -14.25 -4.48
CA PHE A 85 -5.70 -15.55 -4.80
C PHE A 85 -6.46 -16.22 -5.95
N GLN A 86 -5.73 -17.00 -6.72
CA GLN A 86 -6.24 -17.99 -7.64
C GLN A 86 -6.42 -19.32 -6.91
N ARG A 87 -7.64 -19.84 -6.91
CA ARG A 87 -7.92 -21.19 -6.41
C ARG A 87 -7.46 -22.23 -7.42
N GLU A 88 -6.55 -23.13 -7.04
CA GLU A 88 -6.23 -24.31 -7.85
C GLU A 88 -7.20 -25.46 -7.56
N ASP A 89 -7.51 -25.71 -6.29
CA ASP A 89 -8.47 -26.74 -5.86
C ASP A 89 -9.10 -26.41 -4.48
N SER A 90 -9.77 -27.37 -3.82
CA SER A 90 -10.39 -27.14 -2.49
C SER A 90 -9.43 -26.99 -1.32
N ASN A 91 -8.17 -27.40 -1.51
CA ASN A 91 -7.12 -27.42 -0.51
C ASN A 91 -5.90 -26.61 -0.95
N THR A 92 -5.93 -25.97 -2.12
CA THR A 92 -4.77 -25.27 -2.68
C THR A 92 -5.16 -23.94 -3.32
N ILE A 93 -4.45 -22.87 -2.94
CA ILE A 93 -4.54 -21.55 -3.57
C ILE A 93 -3.15 -21.02 -3.94
N ILE A 94 -3.13 -20.11 -4.90
CA ILE A 94 -1.96 -19.36 -5.36
C ILE A 94 -2.24 -17.88 -5.19
N THR A 95 -1.34 -17.15 -4.56
CA THR A 95 -1.51 -15.75 -4.18
C THR A 95 -0.17 -15.00 -4.22
N ASN A 96 -0.16 -13.72 -3.91
CA ASN A 96 1.05 -12.94 -3.65
C ASN A 96 1.18 -12.65 -2.14
N GLY A 97 2.17 -11.85 -1.74
CA GLY A 97 2.37 -11.47 -0.34
C GLY A 97 1.32 -10.54 0.26
N ASP A 98 0.45 -9.95 -0.56
CA ASP A 98 -0.47 -8.89 -0.14
C ASP A 98 -1.78 -9.43 0.44
N ILE A 99 -2.12 -10.70 0.18
CA ILE A 99 -3.31 -11.34 0.75
C ILE A 99 -3.35 -11.21 2.28
N GLU A 100 -4.52 -10.86 2.78
CA GLU A 100 -4.76 -10.74 4.21
C GLU A 100 -4.86 -12.12 4.87
N ILE A 101 -4.42 -12.19 6.14
CA ILE A 101 -4.52 -13.43 6.92
C ILE A 101 -5.99 -13.86 7.10
N ASP A 102 -6.92 -12.91 7.18
CA ASP A 102 -8.35 -13.19 7.31
C ASP A 102 -8.93 -13.88 6.08
N GLU A 103 -8.52 -13.49 4.87
CA GLU A 103 -8.92 -14.18 3.63
C GLU A 103 -8.43 -15.63 3.60
N ILE A 104 -7.19 -15.87 4.05
CA ILE A 104 -6.63 -17.22 4.16
C ILE A 104 -7.45 -18.05 5.16
N ASN A 105 -7.75 -17.47 6.34
CA ASN A 105 -8.54 -18.12 7.38
C ASN A 105 -9.96 -18.44 6.92
N GLU A 106 -10.60 -17.51 6.21
CA GLU A 106 -11.94 -17.71 5.68
C GLU A 106 -11.98 -18.83 4.64
N PHE A 107 -11.01 -18.87 3.72
CA PHE A 107 -10.96 -19.89 2.68
C PHE A 107 -10.69 -21.28 3.25
N PHE A 108 -9.65 -21.42 4.09
CA PHE A 108 -9.22 -22.72 4.60
C PHE A 108 -9.98 -23.20 5.84
N LYS A 109 -10.83 -22.33 6.42
CA LYS A 109 -11.48 -22.50 7.72
C LYS A 109 -10.44 -22.78 8.80
N THR A 110 -9.46 -21.88 8.89
CA THR A 110 -8.37 -21.91 9.86
C THR A 110 -8.41 -20.69 10.77
N ASP A 111 -7.56 -20.71 11.79
CA ASP A 111 -7.43 -19.63 12.77
C ASP A 111 -5.93 -19.29 12.92
N ILE A 112 -5.32 -18.86 11.82
CA ILE A 112 -3.97 -18.30 11.85
C ILE A 112 -4.07 -17.01 12.67
N PRO A 113 -3.32 -16.87 13.77
CA PRO A 113 -3.37 -15.67 14.57
C PRO A 113 -2.86 -14.48 13.75
N GLN A 114 -3.63 -13.40 13.77
CA GLN A 114 -3.13 -12.09 13.40
C GLN A 114 -2.09 -11.67 14.45
N GLY A 115 -0.94 -11.19 13.99
CA GLY A 115 0.07 -10.63 14.88
C GLY A 115 -0.23 -9.16 15.15
N ASP A 116 0.28 -8.63 16.26
CA ASP A 116 0.22 -7.18 16.53
C ASP A 116 0.96 -6.37 15.44
N ASP A 117 1.92 -7.01 14.75
CA ASP A 117 2.82 -6.39 13.75
C ASP A 117 2.57 -6.85 12.29
N TYR A 118 1.53 -7.67 12.02
CA TYR A 118 1.22 -8.08 10.64
C TYR A 118 -0.27 -8.41 10.39
N ALA A 119 -0.79 -7.90 9.26
CA ALA A 119 -2.12 -8.22 8.74
C ALA A 119 -2.07 -9.07 7.44
N SER A 120 -0.94 -9.06 6.72
CA SER A 120 -0.77 -9.75 5.43
C SER A 120 0.16 -10.97 5.52
N LEU A 121 0.11 -11.80 4.49
CA LEU A 121 0.96 -12.98 4.35
C LEU A 121 2.45 -12.63 4.28
N SER A 122 2.82 -11.52 3.62
CA SER A 122 4.20 -11.05 3.58
C SER A 122 4.72 -10.73 4.99
N GLY A 123 3.93 -10.00 5.80
CA GLY A 123 4.28 -9.69 7.18
C GLY A 123 4.44 -10.95 8.04
N LEU A 124 3.53 -11.91 7.91
CA LEU A 124 3.64 -13.22 8.57
C LEU A 124 4.93 -13.96 8.16
N LEU A 125 5.28 -13.97 6.87
CA LEU A 125 6.50 -14.61 6.38
C LEU A 125 7.75 -13.95 6.97
N HIS A 126 7.79 -12.62 6.99
CA HIS A 126 8.89 -11.86 7.60
C HIS A 126 9.07 -12.20 9.08
N GLU A 127 7.98 -12.25 9.85
CA GLU A 127 8.04 -12.60 11.27
C GLU A 127 8.55 -14.04 11.49
N ARG A 128 7.99 -15.00 10.74
CA ARG A 128 8.30 -16.43 10.90
C ARG A 128 9.70 -16.79 10.43
N LEU A 129 10.16 -16.20 9.34
CA LEU A 129 11.48 -16.46 8.76
C LEU A 129 12.58 -15.64 9.46
N ARG A 130 12.22 -14.52 10.11
CA ARG A 130 13.16 -13.52 10.64
C ARG A 130 14.16 -13.02 9.60
N ASP A 131 13.75 -13.04 8.33
CA ASP A 131 14.53 -12.64 7.16
C ASP A 131 13.55 -12.22 6.04
N ILE A 132 14.08 -11.70 4.94
CA ILE A 132 13.32 -11.46 3.71
C ILE A 132 12.97 -12.81 3.07
N PRO A 133 11.70 -13.06 2.69
CA PRO A 133 11.31 -14.31 2.03
C PRO A 133 12.06 -14.53 0.72
N LYS A 134 12.51 -15.76 0.50
CA LYS A 134 13.24 -16.19 -0.69
C LYS A 134 12.48 -17.27 -1.43
N GLU A 135 12.75 -17.39 -2.73
CA GLU A 135 12.20 -18.46 -3.55
C GLU A 135 12.58 -19.83 -2.96
N GLY A 136 11.58 -20.70 -2.81
CA GLY A 136 11.72 -22.02 -2.23
C GLY A 136 11.52 -22.08 -0.72
N ASP A 137 11.36 -20.95 -0.02
CA ASP A 137 11.05 -20.94 1.41
C ASP A 137 9.72 -21.63 1.69
N LYS A 138 9.68 -22.39 2.79
CA LYS A 138 8.51 -23.16 3.21
C LYS A 138 8.28 -23.01 4.69
N ILE A 139 7.05 -22.66 5.04
CA ILE A 139 6.61 -22.63 6.44
C ILE A 139 5.34 -23.49 6.59
N VAL A 140 5.17 -24.06 7.78
CA VAL A 140 3.97 -24.81 8.15
C VAL A 140 3.35 -24.13 9.36
N ILE A 141 2.08 -23.78 9.26
CA ILE A 141 1.31 -23.12 10.33
C ILE A 141 -0.02 -23.86 10.46
N GLY A 142 -0.23 -24.50 11.62
CA GLY A 142 -1.42 -25.33 11.84
C GLY A 142 -1.51 -26.42 10.76
N SER A 143 -2.63 -26.42 10.02
CA SER A 143 -2.88 -27.35 8.90
C SER A 143 -2.47 -26.80 7.53
N LEU A 144 -1.76 -25.68 7.46
CA LEU A 144 -1.38 -25.05 6.18
C LEU A 144 0.13 -25.14 5.96
N ARG A 145 0.52 -25.47 4.73
CA ARG A 145 1.88 -25.30 4.22
C ARG A 145 1.89 -24.15 3.24
N ILE A 146 2.78 -23.20 3.47
CA ILE A 146 2.97 -22.00 2.65
C ILE A 146 4.34 -22.12 1.98
N ILE A 147 4.38 -21.96 0.66
CA ILE A 147 5.56 -22.16 -0.17
C ILE A 147 5.75 -20.91 -1.04
N VAL A 148 6.88 -20.23 -0.88
CA VAL A 148 7.25 -19.10 -1.74
C VAL A 148 7.77 -19.66 -3.07
N GLU A 149 6.99 -19.53 -4.14
CA GLU A 149 7.37 -20.03 -5.47
C GLU A 149 8.19 -19.01 -6.27
N LYS A 150 7.91 -17.71 -6.09
CA LYS A 150 8.59 -16.63 -6.83
C LYS A 150 8.71 -15.35 -6.02
N VAL A 151 9.86 -14.69 -6.11
CA VAL A 151 10.14 -13.38 -5.48
C VAL A 151 10.63 -12.40 -6.55
N LEU A 152 10.12 -11.18 -6.53
CA LEU A 152 10.59 -10.07 -7.38
C LEU A 152 10.84 -8.85 -6.49
N ASP A 153 12.02 -8.24 -6.60
CA ASP A 153 12.39 -7.04 -5.82
C ASP A 153 12.12 -7.16 -4.30
N ASN A 154 12.50 -8.31 -3.72
CA ASN A 154 12.25 -8.69 -2.32
C ASN A 154 10.78 -8.82 -1.92
N LYS A 155 9.84 -8.83 -2.88
CA LYS A 155 8.42 -9.07 -2.66
C LYS A 155 8.02 -10.47 -3.13
N PRO A 156 7.31 -11.25 -2.30
CA PRO A 156 6.73 -12.52 -2.73
C PRO A 156 5.62 -12.30 -3.78
N GLU A 157 5.93 -12.60 -5.03
CA GLU A 157 5.00 -12.45 -6.17
C GLU A 157 4.09 -13.67 -6.32
N LYS A 158 4.61 -14.86 -5.99
CA LYS A 158 3.87 -16.10 -6.11
C LYS A 158 4.11 -16.98 -4.89
N ILE A 159 3.06 -17.21 -4.14
CA ILE A 159 3.02 -18.06 -2.97
C ILE A 159 1.93 -19.12 -3.16
N ARG A 160 2.27 -20.37 -2.91
CA ARG A 160 1.34 -21.49 -2.86
C ARG A 160 0.99 -21.79 -1.41
N ILE A 161 -0.31 -21.86 -1.11
CA ILE A 161 -0.81 -22.28 0.19
C ILE A 161 -1.62 -23.56 -0.01
N GLU A 162 -1.21 -24.62 0.68
CA GLU A 162 -1.86 -25.93 0.61
C GLU A 162 -2.25 -26.44 2.00
N LYS A 163 -3.44 -27.06 2.11
CA LYS A 163 -3.88 -27.72 3.34
C LYS A 163 -3.20 -29.08 3.44
N VAL A 164 -2.44 -29.28 4.51
CA VAL A 164 -1.77 -30.54 4.80
C VAL A 164 -2.76 -31.44 5.52
N THR A 165 -3.05 -32.60 4.94
CA THR A 165 -3.73 -33.69 5.67
C THR A 165 -2.73 -34.26 6.68
N ILE A 166 -2.98 -34.00 7.96
CA ILE A 166 -2.25 -34.63 9.08
C ILE A 166 -2.90 -35.98 9.39
#